data_AF-A0A7S1A7I4-F1
#
_entry.id   AF-A0A7S1A7I4-F1
#
_cell.length_a   1.000
_cell.length_b   1.000
_cell.length_c   1.000
_cell.angle_alpha   90.00
_cell.angle_beta   90.00
_cell.angle_gamma   90.00
#
_symmetry.space_group_name_H-M   'P 1'
#
loop_
_entity.id
_entity.type
_entity.pdbx_description
1 polymer ?
#
loop_
_entity_poly.entity_id
_entity_poly.type
_entity_poly.pdbx_seq_one_letter_code
_entity_poly.pdbx_strand_id
1 'polypeptide(L)'
;SLRKLVNHNWFVFLVSVVLCWNGLYIGIVTNNHVTRSIDEYSSTEGRVSFVVDAPSWEKHLDIFFTTVFTVEIVMRILGEELAFFCGEEWSWNLLDLLLVVISFVQCAVSSRRLLRMLRALRMLRGLRFSYFRKFRMLVLAIHHSLQTLAWACFLLFLGLYVTSLVFLDGVTAYVASGQADADTVESLETYFGTLEETMLTLFLSISGGISWESLVRTLTKVHVVYGVLFVTYIASMMLAALNIFAGIFVNDAIEMAQNDRDIQLQTEAIRNKAMVKDLKDIFQEFDRDQNGTLTRQEFMDAWHNPEVLVRFRHLGVEPVDGHSLFEMLDISGDDELDIDEFVTMCLRAKTLTRPVDLQSFIQQGRRHNDFIRRQIARLQRNIENGVGNVDSAMGSPHGRGDKLGYKT
;
A
#
# COMPACT_ATOMS: atom_id res chain seq x y z
N SER A 1 -13.84 20.25 -31.46
CA SER A 1 -14.09 20.58 -30.05
C SER A 1 -12.77 20.86 -29.37
N LEU A 2 -12.68 21.96 -28.60
CA LEU A 2 -11.48 22.40 -27.90
C LEU A 2 -10.90 21.28 -27.00
N ARG A 3 -11.78 20.49 -26.38
CA ARG A 3 -11.42 19.30 -25.61
C ARG A 3 -10.58 18.28 -26.37
N LYS A 4 -10.91 18.02 -27.65
CA LYS A 4 -10.15 17.09 -28.51
C LYS A 4 -8.78 17.65 -28.89
N LEU A 5 -8.66 18.97 -29.02
CA LEU A 5 -7.40 19.64 -29.35
C LEU A 5 -6.43 19.58 -28.17
N VAL A 6 -6.91 19.94 -26.97
CA VAL A 6 -6.12 19.97 -25.74
C VAL A 6 -5.61 18.60 -25.34
N ASN A 7 -6.42 17.56 -25.56
CA ASN A 7 -6.06 16.16 -25.27
C ASN A 7 -5.31 15.48 -26.42
N HIS A 8 -5.01 16.18 -27.50
CA HIS A 8 -4.31 15.60 -28.64
C HIS A 8 -2.81 15.43 -28.32
N ASN A 9 -2.25 14.26 -28.63
CA ASN A 9 -0.83 13.95 -28.37
C ASN A 9 0.14 14.99 -28.95
N TRP A 10 -0.21 15.58 -30.10
CA TRP A 10 0.59 16.64 -30.71
C TRP A 10 0.62 17.93 -29.87
N PHE A 11 -0.52 18.33 -29.30
CA PHE A 11 -0.59 19.50 -28.41
C PHE A 11 0.24 19.26 -27.14
N VAL A 12 0.08 18.08 -26.53
CA VAL A 12 0.87 17.64 -25.36
C VAL A 12 2.37 17.61 -25.67
N PHE A 13 2.75 17.14 -26.85
CA PHE A 13 4.14 17.13 -27.31
C PHE A 13 4.70 18.54 -27.47
N LEU A 14 3.96 19.44 -28.12
CA LEU A 14 4.38 20.83 -28.31
C LEU A 14 4.60 21.54 -26.96
N VAL A 15 3.66 21.39 -26.03
CA VAL A 15 3.77 21.96 -24.68
C VAL A 15 4.98 21.36 -23.93
N SER A 16 5.23 20.06 -24.07
CA SER A 16 6.43 19.41 -23.51
C SER A 16 7.72 20.01 -24.07
N VAL A 17 7.81 20.26 -25.38
CA VAL A 17 8.98 20.89 -26.01
C VAL A 17 9.21 22.30 -25.47
N VAL A 18 8.15 23.11 -25.35
CA VAL A 18 8.23 24.45 -24.77
C VAL A 18 8.67 24.38 -23.30
N LEU A 19 8.19 23.40 -22.54
CA LEU A 19 8.61 23.20 -21.15
C LEU A 19 10.09 22.85 -21.04
N CYS A 20 10.59 21.91 -21.86
CA CYS A 20 12.01 21.57 -21.89
C CYS A 20 12.87 22.79 -22.25
N TRP A 21 12.41 23.60 -23.22
CA TRP A 21 13.10 24.82 -23.60
C TRP A 21 13.13 25.87 -22.48
N ASN A 22 11.99 26.10 -21.81
CA ASN A 22 11.93 26.95 -20.62
C ASN A 22 12.89 26.43 -19.55
N GLY A 23 12.98 25.11 -19.39
CA GLY A 23 13.88 24.52 -18.41
C GLY A 23 15.35 24.80 -18.68
N LEU A 24 15.80 24.63 -19.92
CA LEU A 24 17.15 25.00 -20.35
C LEU A 24 17.40 26.50 -20.15
N TYR A 25 16.43 27.35 -20.50
CA TYR A 25 16.49 28.79 -20.28
C TYR A 25 16.68 29.14 -18.80
N ILE A 26 15.93 28.52 -17.89
CA ILE A 26 16.07 28.73 -16.43
C ILE A 26 17.49 28.38 -15.98
N GLY A 27 18.05 27.27 -16.46
CA GLY A 27 19.42 26.86 -16.15
C GLY A 27 20.46 27.88 -16.61
N ILE A 28 20.37 28.31 -17.88
CA ILE A 28 21.28 29.29 -18.48
C ILE A 28 21.22 30.63 -17.74
N VAL A 29 20.00 31.14 -17.49
CA VAL A 29 19.83 32.43 -16.77
C VAL A 29 20.35 32.34 -15.35
N THR A 30 20.10 31.22 -14.65
CA THR A 30 20.60 31.03 -13.28
C THR A 30 22.13 31.01 -13.26
N ASN A 31 22.76 30.29 -14.19
CA ASN A 31 24.21 30.26 -14.34
C ASN A 31 24.78 31.67 -14.62
N ASN A 32 24.23 32.35 -15.63
CA ASN A 32 24.69 33.69 -16.02
C ASN A 32 24.52 34.70 -14.87
N HIS A 33 23.43 34.61 -14.12
CA HIS A 33 23.20 35.46 -12.97
C HIS A 33 24.22 35.21 -11.85
N VAL A 34 24.56 33.95 -11.57
CA VAL A 34 25.59 33.60 -10.58
C VAL A 34 26.94 34.16 -11.01
N THR A 35 27.37 33.93 -12.26
CA THR A 35 28.64 34.45 -12.79
C THR A 35 28.71 35.97 -12.68
N ARG A 36 27.68 36.69 -13.15
CA ARG A 36 27.65 38.16 -13.04
C ARG A 36 27.67 38.65 -11.60
N SER A 37 27.00 37.95 -10.69
CA SER A 37 26.99 38.32 -9.26
C SER A 37 28.38 38.17 -8.63
N ILE A 38 29.15 37.17 -9.05
CA ILE A 38 30.53 36.94 -8.60
C ILE A 38 31.47 37.99 -9.21
N ASP A 39 31.35 38.25 -10.52
CA ASP A 39 32.17 39.24 -11.23
C ASP A 39 31.96 40.66 -10.66
N GLU A 40 30.71 41.03 -10.37
CA GLU A 40 30.38 42.32 -9.74
C GLU A 40 30.92 42.42 -8.31
N TYR A 41 30.80 41.34 -7.52
CA TYR A 41 31.34 41.30 -6.16
C TYR A 41 32.86 41.48 -6.15
N SER A 42 33.56 40.81 -7.08
CA SER A 42 35.01 40.89 -7.19
C SER A 42 35.51 42.24 -7.69
N SER A 43 34.77 42.90 -8.59
CA SER A 43 35.11 44.22 -9.11
C SER A 43 34.80 45.36 -8.14
N THR A 44 33.85 45.18 -7.22
CA THR A 44 33.41 46.23 -6.28
C THR A 44 34.01 46.09 -4.87
N GLU A 45 35.00 45.20 -4.66
CA GLU A 45 35.62 44.94 -3.35
C GLU A 45 34.60 44.71 -2.21
N GLY A 46 33.47 44.06 -2.51
CA GLY A 46 32.43 43.78 -1.51
C GLY A 46 31.61 44.98 -1.03
N ARG A 47 31.77 46.18 -1.63
CA ARG A 47 30.98 47.37 -1.27
C ARG A 47 29.77 47.53 -2.20
N VAL A 48 28.62 47.08 -1.72
CA VAL A 48 27.25 47.27 -2.27
C VAL A 48 26.76 46.15 -3.19
N SER A 49 25.78 45.39 -2.70
CA SER A 49 24.88 44.59 -3.53
C SER A 49 23.78 45.50 -4.08
N PHE A 50 23.76 45.73 -5.38
CA PHE A 50 22.54 46.13 -6.06
C PHE A 50 22.18 45.08 -7.11
N VAL A 51 20.88 44.96 -7.38
CA VAL A 51 20.31 43.98 -8.31
C VAL A 51 21.10 44.04 -9.62
N VAL A 52 21.85 42.98 -9.95
CA VAL A 52 22.50 42.87 -11.25
C VAL A 52 21.39 42.95 -12.29
N ASP A 53 21.41 44.01 -13.09
CA ASP A 53 20.38 44.22 -14.10
C ASP A 53 20.40 43.07 -15.10
N ALA A 54 19.27 42.37 -15.15
CA ALA A 54 19.08 41.31 -16.12
C ALA A 54 18.95 41.95 -17.52
N PRO A 55 19.68 41.45 -18.52
CA PRO A 55 19.53 41.91 -19.90
C PRO A 55 18.08 41.74 -20.36
N SER A 56 17.64 42.66 -21.23
CA SER A 56 16.26 42.76 -21.68
C SER A 56 15.69 41.47 -22.27
N TRP A 57 16.52 40.64 -22.91
CA TRP A 57 16.12 39.36 -23.47
C TRP A 57 15.57 38.37 -22.41
N GLU A 58 16.09 38.41 -21.17
CA GLU A 58 15.57 37.56 -20.07
C GLU A 58 14.12 37.93 -19.75
N LYS A 59 13.82 39.23 -19.69
CA LYS A 59 12.45 39.72 -19.46
C LYS A 59 11.51 39.32 -20.61
N HIS A 60 11.96 39.44 -21.85
CA HIS A 60 11.15 39.05 -23.02
C HIS A 60 10.84 37.56 -23.04
N LEU A 61 11.83 36.70 -22.73
CA LEU A 61 11.62 35.25 -22.66
C LEU A 61 10.73 34.85 -21.47
N ASP A 62 10.89 35.48 -20.30
CA ASP A 62 10.02 35.24 -19.15
C ASP A 62 8.54 35.54 -19.48
N ILE A 63 8.28 36.65 -20.17
CA ILE A 63 6.93 37.03 -20.62
C ILE A 63 6.43 36.04 -21.68
N PHE A 64 7.27 35.67 -22.65
CA PHE A 64 6.91 34.70 -23.69
C PHE A 64 6.47 33.37 -23.08
N PHE A 65 7.30 32.75 -22.24
CA PHE A 65 6.97 31.48 -21.59
C PHE A 65 5.71 31.60 -20.74
N THR A 66 5.60 32.66 -19.92
CA THR A 66 4.41 32.89 -19.09
C THR A 66 3.14 33.00 -19.94
N THR A 67 3.21 33.69 -21.07
CA THR A 67 2.09 33.82 -22.01
C THR A 67 1.71 32.47 -22.61
N VAL A 68 2.67 31.69 -23.11
CA VAL A 68 2.39 30.37 -23.70
C VAL A 68 1.70 29.44 -22.71
N PHE A 69 2.17 29.39 -21.46
CA PHE A 69 1.54 28.55 -20.44
C PHE A 69 0.20 29.09 -19.95
N THR A 70 0.00 30.41 -19.98
CA THR A 70 -1.31 31.00 -19.68
C THR A 70 -2.32 30.64 -20.76
N VAL A 71 -1.92 30.73 -22.03
CA VAL A 71 -2.79 30.33 -23.14
C VAL A 71 -3.13 28.84 -23.05
N GLU A 72 -2.14 28.00 -22.73
CA GLU A 72 -2.33 26.56 -22.55
C GLU A 72 -3.32 26.23 -21.43
N ILE A 73 -3.19 26.83 -20.24
CA ILE A 73 -4.12 26.58 -19.13
C ILE A 73 -5.52 27.12 -19.44
N VAL A 74 -5.64 28.26 -20.11
CA VAL A 74 -6.94 28.82 -20.53
C VAL A 74 -7.61 27.90 -21.55
N MET A 75 -6.89 27.39 -22.54
CA MET A 75 -7.42 26.41 -23.49
C MET A 75 -7.91 25.14 -22.78
N ARG A 76 -7.19 24.69 -21.74
CA ARG A 76 -7.59 23.54 -20.91
C ARG A 76 -8.85 23.78 -20.13
N ILE A 77 -8.94 24.90 -19.41
CA ILE A 77 -10.13 25.28 -18.64
C ILE A 77 -11.35 25.35 -19.57
N LEU A 78 -11.20 25.97 -20.76
CA LEU A 78 -12.29 26.07 -21.74
C LEU A 78 -12.63 24.73 -22.42
N GLY A 79 -11.69 23.78 -22.47
CA GLY A 79 -11.89 22.48 -23.13
C GLY A 79 -12.44 21.40 -22.20
N GLU A 80 -12.02 21.40 -20.94
CA GLU A 80 -12.42 20.41 -19.92
C GLU A 80 -13.55 20.91 -19.02
N GLU A 81 -13.80 22.22 -18.97
CA GLU A 81 -14.87 22.85 -18.18
C GLU A 81 -14.82 22.41 -16.71
N LEU A 82 -15.90 21.85 -16.16
CA LEU A 82 -15.96 21.34 -14.78
C LEU A 82 -15.02 20.13 -14.55
N ALA A 83 -14.70 19.37 -15.60
CA ALA A 83 -13.77 18.24 -15.48
C ALA A 83 -12.33 18.71 -15.21
N PHE A 84 -12.00 19.99 -15.47
CA PHE A 84 -10.71 20.55 -15.11
C PHE A 84 -10.48 20.53 -13.58
N PHE A 85 -11.54 20.81 -12.81
CA PHE A 85 -11.49 20.93 -11.34
C PHE A 85 -11.93 19.67 -10.59
N CYS A 86 -12.69 18.78 -11.23
CA CYS A 86 -13.23 17.58 -10.58
C CYS A 86 -12.92 16.26 -11.32
N GLY A 87 -12.15 16.31 -12.41
CA GLY A 87 -11.75 15.11 -13.16
C GLY A 87 -10.60 14.35 -12.52
N GLU A 88 -10.18 13.23 -13.12
CA GLU A 88 -9.09 12.39 -12.59
C GLU A 88 -7.75 13.13 -12.43
N GLU A 89 -7.47 14.12 -13.30
CA GLU A 89 -6.22 14.91 -13.26
C GLU A 89 -6.36 16.25 -12.51
N TRP A 90 -7.43 16.46 -11.74
CA TRP A 90 -7.73 17.76 -11.11
C TRP A 90 -6.60 18.33 -10.25
N SER A 91 -5.86 17.47 -9.53
CA SER A 91 -4.76 17.89 -8.67
C SER A 91 -3.58 18.45 -9.46
N TRP A 92 -3.31 17.91 -10.66
CA TRP A 92 -2.27 18.39 -11.57
C TRP A 92 -2.68 19.68 -12.27
N ASN A 93 -3.94 19.75 -12.68
CA ASN A 93 -4.53 20.96 -13.26
C ASN A 93 -4.49 22.14 -12.27
N LEU A 94 -4.77 21.88 -10.99
CA LEU A 94 -4.67 22.87 -9.92
C LEU A 94 -3.21 23.32 -9.68
N LEU A 95 -2.26 22.38 -9.70
CA LEU A 95 -0.83 22.69 -9.60
C LEU A 95 -0.38 23.60 -10.75
N ASP A 96 -0.74 23.27 -11.99
CA ASP A 96 -0.42 24.09 -13.15
C ASP A 96 -1.00 25.51 -13.03
N LEU A 97 -2.26 25.61 -12.61
CA LEU A 97 -2.94 26.89 -12.37
C LEU A 97 -2.19 27.72 -11.32
N LEU A 98 -1.84 27.11 -10.19
CA LEU A 98 -1.08 27.76 -9.12
C LEU A 98 0.30 28.23 -9.62
N LEU A 99 1.00 27.41 -10.41
CA LEU A 99 2.28 27.79 -10.98
C LEU A 99 2.16 28.93 -12.01
N VAL A 100 1.06 29.03 -12.74
CA VAL A 100 0.80 30.18 -13.63
C VAL A 100 0.57 31.44 -12.82
N VAL A 101 -0.22 31.38 -11.75
CA VAL A 101 -0.44 32.50 -10.82
C VAL A 101 0.89 32.97 -10.21
N ILE A 102 1.74 32.05 -9.77
CA ILE A 102 3.08 32.37 -9.26
C ILE A 102 3.91 33.11 -10.32
N SER A 103 3.87 32.69 -11.59
CA SER A 103 4.58 33.38 -12.68
C SER A 103 4.09 34.83 -12.91
N PHE A 104 2.79 35.09 -12.76
CA PHE A 104 2.24 36.45 -12.82
C PHE A 104 2.71 37.30 -11.65
N VAL A 105 2.68 36.75 -10.42
CA VAL A 105 3.19 37.46 -9.22
C VAL A 105 4.68 37.79 -9.37
N GLN A 106 5.48 36.87 -9.91
CA GLN A 106 6.90 37.10 -10.20
C GLN A 106 7.13 38.22 -11.23
N CYS A 107 6.24 38.39 -12.21
CA CYS A 107 6.32 39.49 -13.17
C CYS A 107 5.92 40.83 -12.56
N ALA A 108 5.01 40.83 -11.58
CA ALA A 108 4.45 42.05 -10.97
C ALA A 108 5.33 42.63 -9.85
N VAL A 109 6.10 41.81 -9.13
CA VAL A 109 6.84 42.24 -7.93
C VAL A 109 8.32 42.55 -8.24
N SER A 110 8.77 43.75 -7.83
CA SER A 110 10.13 44.24 -8.06
C SER A 110 11.21 43.55 -7.19
N SER A 111 10.84 43.02 -6.02
CA SER A 111 11.77 42.29 -5.13
C SER A 111 11.99 40.86 -5.61
N ARG A 112 13.08 40.63 -6.35
CA ARG A 112 13.31 39.36 -7.05
C ARG A 112 13.96 38.26 -6.21
N ARG A 113 14.47 38.51 -5.00
CA ARG A 113 15.37 37.52 -4.33
C ARG A 113 14.71 36.18 -4.00
N LEU A 114 13.62 36.19 -3.24
CA LEU A 114 12.90 34.96 -2.87
C LEU A 114 12.06 34.43 -4.05
N LEU A 115 11.48 35.34 -4.84
CA LEU A 115 10.69 35.01 -6.02
C LEU A 115 11.52 34.34 -7.13
N ARG A 116 12.83 34.58 -7.20
CA ARG A 116 13.77 33.91 -8.11
C ARG A 116 13.86 32.40 -7.84
N MET A 117 13.86 31.99 -6.57
CA MET A 117 13.95 30.57 -6.20
C MET A 117 12.70 29.79 -6.65
N LEU A 118 11.54 30.45 -6.64
CA LEU A 118 10.28 29.88 -7.10
C LEU A 118 10.24 29.63 -8.62
N ARG A 119 11.16 30.18 -9.42
CA ARG A 119 11.24 29.95 -10.87
C ARG A 119 11.50 28.47 -11.19
N ALA A 120 12.29 27.78 -10.35
CA ALA A 120 12.57 26.35 -10.50
C ALA A 120 11.30 25.49 -10.37
N LEU A 121 10.30 25.93 -9.59
CA LEU A 121 9.03 25.22 -9.44
C LEU A 121 8.26 25.09 -10.76
N ARG A 122 8.54 25.94 -11.77
CA ARG A 122 7.93 25.84 -13.11
C ARG A 122 8.27 24.51 -13.80
N MET A 123 9.39 23.88 -13.43
CA MET A 123 9.78 22.54 -13.93
C MET A 123 8.82 21.44 -13.45
N LEU A 124 8.13 21.65 -12.32
CA LEU A 124 7.19 20.67 -11.75
C LEU A 124 5.98 20.42 -12.66
N ARG A 125 5.67 21.35 -13.58
CA ARG A 125 4.65 21.13 -14.64
C ARG A 125 4.95 19.89 -15.47
N GLY A 126 6.22 19.52 -15.61
CA GLY A 126 6.64 18.31 -16.31
C GLY A 126 6.09 17.03 -15.68
N LEU A 127 5.83 17.05 -14.38
CA LEU A 127 5.36 15.88 -13.64
C LEU A 127 3.97 15.42 -14.08
N ARG A 128 3.17 16.32 -14.68
CA ARG A 128 1.84 16.00 -15.22
C ARG A 128 1.85 15.21 -16.52
N PHE A 129 2.99 15.01 -17.18
CA PHE A 129 3.01 14.24 -18.44
C PHE A 129 3.06 12.74 -18.18
N SER A 130 2.22 11.97 -18.88
CA SER A 130 2.05 10.53 -18.66
C SER A 130 3.30 9.70 -19.00
N TYR A 131 4.27 10.27 -19.73
CA TYR A 131 5.62 9.70 -19.90
C TYR A 131 6.31 9.43 -18.55
N PHE A 132 5.99 10.23 -17.53
CA PHE A 132 6.46 10.07 -16.18
C PHE A 132 5.59 9.14 -15.34
N ARG A 133 4.66 8.35 -15.90
CA ARG A 133 3.81 7.44 -15.09
C ARG A 133 4.65 6.55 -14.17
N LYS A 134 5.76 5.99 -14.66
CA LYS A 134 6.70 5.22 -13.81
C LYS A 134 7.32 6.09 -12.70
N PHE A 135 7.73 7.31 -13.02
CA PHE A 135 8.24 8.28 -12.04
C PHE A 135 7.16 8.68 -11.01
N ARG A 136 5.89 8.86 -11.42
CA ARG A 136 4.79 9.14 -10.50
C ARG A 136 4.54 8.00 -9.53
N MET A 137 4.59 6.76 -10.01
CA MET A 137 4.48 5.59 -9.14
C MET A 137 5.63 5.56 -8.11
N LEU A 138 6.85 5.92 -8.51
CA LEU A 138 7.97 6.06 -7.57
C LEU A 138 7.76 7.20 -6.57
N VAL A 139 7.27 8.36 -7.01
CA VAL A 139 6.97 9.50 -6.11
C VAL A 139 5.83 9.17 -5.14
N LEU A 140 4.78 8.48 -5.59
CA LEU A 140 3.71 7.99 -4.73
C LEU A 140 4.22 6.98 -3.71
N ALA A 141 5.09 6.05 -4.12
CA ALA A 141 5.74 5.11 -3.21
C ALA A 141 6.59 5.84 -2.15
N ILE A 142 7.39 6.83 -2.57
CA ILE A 142 8.15 7.69 -1.66
C ILE A 142 7.22 8.47 -0.73
N HIS A 143 6.12 9.03 -1.24
CA HIS A 143 5.16 9.77 -0.43
C HIS A 143 4.58 8.91 0.70
N HIS A 144 4.26 7.65 0.41
CA HIS A 144 3.80 6.71 1.42
C HIS A 144 4.87 6.42 2.50
N SER A 145 6.15 6.31 2.13
CA SER A 145 7.23 6.10 3.11
C SER A 145 7.62 7.37 3.89
N LEU A 146 7.39 8.56 3.33
CA LEU A 146 7.69 9.85 3.98
C LEU A 146 6.92 10.04 5.29
N GLN A 147 5.70 9.53 5.41
CA GLN A 147 4.92 9.69 6.65
C GLN A 147 5.60 9.00 7.84
N THR A 148 6.05 7.76 7.66
CA THR A 148 6.78 7.01 8.70
C THR A 148 8.12 7.66 9.00
N LEU A 149 8.84 8.11 7.95
CA LEU A 149 10.09 8.82 8.11
C LEU A 149 9.91 10.15 8.86
N ALA A 150 8.83 10.88 8.61
CA ALA A 150 8.56 12.16 9.28
C ALA A 150 8.41 12.00 10.79
N TRP A 151 7.72 10.95 11.25
CA TRP A 151 7.61 10.64 12.69
C TRP A 151 8.97 10.25 13.29
N ALA A 152 9.78 9.48 12.58
CA ALA A 152 11.13 9.14 13.01
C ALA A 152 12.02 10.40 13.11
N CYS A 153 12.00 11.27 12.10
CA CYS A 153 12.71 12.54 12.10
C CYS A 153 12.24 13.46 13.23
N PHE A 154 10.93 13.52 13.50
CA PHE A 154 10.39 14.30 14.61
C PHE A 154 10.91 13.80 15.96
N LEU A 155 10.94 12.48 16.17
CA LEU A 155 11.48 11.89 17.40
C LEU A 155 12.98 12.18 17.56
N LEU A 156 13.76 12.05 16.48
CA LEU A 156 15.18 12.42 16.48
C LEU A 156 15.40 13.90 16.79
N PHE A 157 14.60 14.79 16.18
CA PHE A 157 14.66 16.23 16.43
C PHE A 157 14.32 16.57 17.88
N LEU A 158 13.28 15.93 18.45
CA LEU A 158 12.93 16.10 19.85
C LEU A 158 14.07 15.64 20.78
N GLY A 159 14.70 14.51 20.47
CA GLY A 159 15.88 14.03 21.19
C GLY A 159 17.06 15.00 21.13
N LEU A 160 17.35 15.55 19.95
CA LEU A 160 18.36 16.60 19.76
C LEU A 160 18.04 17.83 20.61
N TYR A 161 16.79 18.30 20.56
CA TYR A 161 16.35 19.50 21.29
C TYR A 161 16.52 19.33 22.81
N VAL A 162 16.00 18.23 23.38
CA VAL A 162 16.10 17.98 24.83
C VAL A 162 17.56 17.86 25.27
N THR A 163 18.38 17.12 24.51
CA THR A 163 19.80 16.96 24.85
C THR A 163 20.56 18.29 24.74
N SER A 164 20.21 19.13 23.75
CA SER A 164 20.81 20.45 23.57
C SER A 164 20.56 21.35 24.78
N LEU A 165 19.33 21.34 25.32
CA LEU A 165 19.01 22.10 26.53
C LEU A 165 19.85 21.66 27.74
N VAL A 166 20.07 20.36 27.92
CA VAL A 166 20.88 19.82 29.03
C VAL A 166 22.33 20.29 28.94
N PHE A 167 22.93 20.27 27.73
CA PHE A 167 24.30 20.73 27.56
C PHE A 167 24.42 22.26 27.67
N LEU A 168 23.49 23.01 27.07
CA LEU A 168 23.50 24.46 27.12
C LEU A 168 23.36 24.99 28.56
N ASP A 169 22.49 24.38 29.36
CA ASP A 169 22.34 24.69 30.79
C ASP A 169 23.64 24.41 31.56
N GLY A 170 24.28 23.26 31.33
CA GLY A 170 25.55 22.90 31.93
C GLY A 170 26.71 23.82 31.57
N VAL A 171 26.82 24.18 30.29
CA VAL A 171 27.82 25.14 29.79
C VAL A 171 27.59 26.51 30.41
N THR A 172 26.35 26.97 30.45
CA THR A 172 25.99 28.27 31.05
C THR A 172 26.35 28.31 32.54
N ALA A 173 26.00 27.26 33.30
CA ALA A 173 26.32 27.16 34.72
C ALA A 173 27.84 27.17 34.98
N TYR A 174 28.61 26.47 34.13
CA TYR A 174 30.06 26.41 34.25
C TYR A 174 30.76 27.72 33.91
N VAL A 175 30.35 28.40 32.82
CA VAL A 175 30.87 29.72 32.48
C VAL A 175 30.51 30.74 33.57
N ALA A 176 29.27 30.71 34.08
CA ALA A 176 28.82 31.59 35.16
C ALA A 176 29.57 31.36 36.48
N SER A 177 30.12 30.16 36.71
CA SER A 177 30.91 29.86 37.91
C SER A 177 32.27 30.56 37.95
N GLY A 178 32.74 31.10 36.82
CA GLY A 178 34.04 31.75 36.71
C GLY A 178 35.24 30.80 36.78
N GLN A 179 35.01 29.48 36.71
CA GLN A 179 36.05 28.45 36.76
C GLN A 179 36.68 28.14 35.39
N ALA A 180 36.14 28.72 34.31
CA ALA A 180 36.54 28.42 32.95
C ALA A 180 37.67 29.33 32.44
N ASP A 181 38.70 28.72 31.86
CA ASP A 181 39.78 29.43 31.16
C ASP A 181 39.28 30.02 29.83
N ALA A 182 39.92 31.09 29.33
CA ALA A 182 39.55 31.78 28.09
C ALA A 182 39.44 30.83 26.88
N ASP A 183 40.43 29.95 26.69
CA ASP A 183 40.45 28.96 25.59
C ASP A 183 39.27 27.97 25.68
N THR A 184 38.86 27.63 26.90
CA THR A 184 37.74 26.71 27.14
C THR A 184 36.41 27.42 26.87
N VAL A 185 36.28 28.69 27.23
CA VAL A 185 35.09 29.50 26.92
C VAL A 185 34.92 29.68 25.40
N GLU A 186 35.99 30.00 24.67
CA GLU A 186 35.94 30.15 23.20
C GLU A 186 35.50 28.86 22.49
N SER A 187 36.02 27.71 22.97
CA SER A 187 35.61 26.40 22.46
C SER A 187 34.13 26.11 22.76
N LEU A 188 33.66 26.46 23.95
CA LEU A 188 32.27 26.27 24.35
C LEU A 188 31.31 27.20 23.58
N GLU A 189 31.71 28.44 23.32
CA GLU A 189 30.95 29.39 22.50
C GLU A 189 30.81 28.90 21.06
N THR A 190 31.90 28.37 20.48
CA THR A 190 31.90 27.83 19.11
C THR A 190 30.93 26.65 18.92
N TYR A 191 30.81 25.78 19.93
CA TYR A 191 30.03 24.54 19.83
C TYR A 191 28.64 24.61 20.48
N PHE A 192 28.49 25.42 21.53
CA PHE A 192 27.35 25.49 22.44
C PHE A 192 26.90 26.93 22.73
N GLY A 193 27.19 27.90 21.85
CA GLY A 193 26.86 29.32 22.05
C GLY A 193 25.36 29.60 22.08
N THR A 194 24.63 29.05 21.11
CA THR A 194 23.17 29.15 21.02
C THR A 194 22.50 27.77 20.98
N LEU A 195 21.17 27.76 21.14
CA LEU A 195 20.38 26.52 21.06
C LEU A 195 20.47 25.91 19.66
N GLU A 196 20.37 26.71 18.61
CA GLU A 196 20.44 26.26 17.22
C GLU A 196 21.83 25.72 16.87
N GLU A 197 22.89 26.39 17.32
CA GLU A 197 24.27 25.92 17.16
C GLU A 197 24.52 24.63 17.93
N THR A 198 24.01 24.51 19.16
CA THR A 198 24.11 23.27 19.94
C THR A 198 23.42 22.12 19.23
N MET A 199 22.19 22.34 18.75
CA MET A 199 21.44 21.32 17.98
C MET A 199 22.20 20.91 16.71
N LEU A 200 22.78 21.87 16.01
CA LEU A 200 23.59 21.63 14.82
C LEU A 200 24.87 20.84 15.16
N THR A 201 25.59 21.23 16.21
CA THR A 201 26.79 20.53 16.70
C THR A 201 26.48 19.08 17.08
N LEU A 202 25.39 18.86 17.82
CA LEU A 202 24.92 17.53 18.20
C LEU A 202 24.54 16.68 16.98
N PHE A 203 23.91 17.27 15.96
CA PHE A 203 23.62 16.59 14.70
C PHE A 203 24.92 16.26 13.93
N LEU A 204 25.84 17.22 13.78
CA LEU A 204 27.12 17.05 13.10
C LEU A 204 27.99 15.97 13.75
N SER A 205 27.90 15.81 15.07
CA SER A 205 28.64 14.81 15.82
C SER A 205 28.25 13.36 15.49
N ILE A 206 26.99 13.13 15.07
CA ILE A 206 26.50 11.81 14.64
C ILE A 206 26.67 11.63 13.14
N SER A 207 26.47 12.69 12.35
CA SER A 207 26.55 12.63 10.88
C SER A 207 27.99 12.59 10.34
N GLY A 208 29.01 12.65 11.22
CA GLY A 208 30.42 12.62 10.85
C GLY A 208 30.98 13.96 10.39
N GLY A 209 30.28 15.08 10.68
CA GLY A 209 30.75 16.42 10.33
C GLY A 209 31.82 16.95 11.30
N ILE A 210 31.65 16.71 12.60
CA ILE A 210 32.60 17.09 13.66
C ILE A 210 33.00 15.83 14.42
N SER A 211 34.28 15.71 14.79
CA SER A 211 34.74 14.60 15.63
C SER A 211 34.05 14.65 16.99
N TRP A 212 33.28 13.61 17.32
CA TRP A 212 32.67 13.47 18.63
C TRP A 212 33.72 13.40 19.76
N GLU A 213 34.96 13.00 19.44
CA GLU A 213 36.08 13.02 20.38
C GLU A 213 36.41 14.45 20.85
N SER A 214 36.41 15.43 19.95
CA SER A 214 36.69 16.82 20.28
C SER A 214 35.62 17.39 21.23
N LEU A 215 34.36 17.00 21.01
CA LEU A 215 33.23 17.44 21.83
C LEU A 215 33.24 16.78 23.22
N VAL A 216 33.50 15.47 23.32
CA VAL A 216 33.55 14.81 24.63
C VAL A 216 34.71 15.32 25.49
N ARG A 217 35.87 15.61 24.88
CA ARG A 217 37.01 16.21 25.60
C ARG A 217 36.66 17.59 26.13
N THR A 218 35.96 18.40 25.34
CA THR A 218 35.51 19.75 25.74
C THR A 218 34.47 19.69 26.87
N LEU A 219 33.47 18.82 26.74
CA LEU A 219 32.43 18.63 27.78
C LEU A 219 32.98 18.03 29.08
N THR A 220 34.02 17.22 29.02
CA THR A 220 34.66 16.64 30.22
C THR A 220 35.40 17.71 31.04
N LYS A 221 35.85 18.82 30.42
CA LYS A 221 36.41 19.97 31.15
C LYS A 221 35.38 20.68 32.02
N VAL A 222 34.11 20.69 31.59
CA VAL A 222 32.97 21.21 32.36
C VAL A 222 32.71 20.31 33.57
N HIS A 223 32.38 19.05 33.30
CA HIS A 223 32.26 18.00 34.32
C HIS A 223 32.21 16.63 33.64
N VAL A 224 32.74 15.60 34.30
CA VAL A 224 32.75 14.22 33.78
C VAL A 224 31.35 13.69 33.43
N VAL A 225 30.32 14.12 34.16
CA VAL A 225 28.93 13.72 33.91
C VAL A 225 28.45 14.17 32.53
N TYR A 226 28.82 15.37 32.06
CA TYR A 226 28.45 15.83 30.71
C TYR A 226 29.16 15.01 29.64
N GLY A 227 30.41 14.61 29.87
CA GLY A 227 31.12 13.68 29.00
C GLY A 227 30.41 12.32 28.89
N VAL A 228 29.98 11.74 30.01
CA VAL A 228 29.23 10.48 30.03
C VAL A 228 27.88 10.63 29.33
N LEU A 229 27.12 11.68 29.63
CA LEU A 229 25.83 11.97 28.98
C LEU A 229 25.99 12.11 27.46
N PHE A 230 27.05 12.75 27.00
CA PHE A 230 27.34 12.91 25.58
C PHE A 230 27.65 11.58 24.90
N VAL A 231 28.46 10.72 25.51
CA VAL A 231 28.74 9.38 24.97
C VAL A 231 27.46 8.53 24.94
N THR A 232 26.63 8.60 25.98
CA THR A 232 25.32 7.92 25.99
C THR A 232 24.39 8.44 24.90
N TYR A 233 24.36 9.75 24.67
CA TYR A 233 23.64 10.37 23.57
C TYR A 233 24.11 9.85 22.21
N ILE A 234 25.44 9.85 21.95
CA ILE A 234 26.02 9.34 20.69
C ILE A 234 25.63 7.88 20.47
N ALA A 235 25.80 7.03 21.48
CA ALA A 235 25.44 5.61 21.39
C ALA A 235 23.95 5.43 21.11
N SER A 236 23.08 6.16 21.82
CA SER A 236 21.63 6.09 21.64
C SER A 236 21.19 6.53 20.25
N MET A 237 21.76 7.64 19.75
CA MET A 237 21.40 8.18 18.44
C MET A 237 21.97 7.37 17.28
N MET A 238 23.16 6.80 17.40
CA MET A 238 23.69 5.86 16.41
C MET A 238 22.83 4.60 16.32
N LEU A 239 22.39 4.05 17.46
CA LEU A 239 21.45 2.93 17.48
C LEU A 239 20.08 3.31 16.90
N ALA A 240 19.56 4.48 17.25
CA ALA A 240 18.28 4.97 16.70
C ALA A 240 18.36 5.15 15.18
N ALA A 241 19.42 5.78 14.66
CA ALA A 241 19.64 5.93 13.23
C ALA A 241 19.71 4.57 12.52
N LEU A 242 20.50 3.63 13.06
CA LEU A 242 20.60 2.27 12.53
C LEU A 242 19.23 1.55 12.53
N ASN A 243 18.46 1.69 13.60
CA ASN A 243 17.14 1.11 13.73
C ASN A 243 16.12 1.73 12.77
N ILE A 244 16.23 3.02 12.44
CA ILE A 244 15.39 3.65 11.41
C ILE A 244 15.71 3.06 10.04
N PHE A 245 16.99 2.94 9.67
CA PHE A 245 17.38 2.31 8.40
C PHE A 245 16.92 0.86 8.34
N ALA A 246 17.21 0.06 9.37
CA ALA A 246 16.76 -1.32 9.45
C ALA A 246 15.23 -1.43 9.40
N GLY A 247 14.52 -0.53 10.08
CA GLY A 247 13.06 -0.48 10.09
C GLY A 247 12.46 -0.23 8.70
N ILE A 248 13.08 0.63 7.88
CA ILE A 248 12.64 0.85 6.49
C ILE A 248 12.80 -0.43 5.67
N PHE A 249 13.97 -1.07 5.70
CA PHE A 249 14.20 -2.31 4.95
C PHE A 249 13.30 -3.47 5.43
N VAL A 250 13.03 -3.55 6.73
CA VAL A 250 12.13 -4.55 7.30
C VAL A 250 10.69 -4.28 6.88
N ASN A 251 10.23 -3.03 6.90
CA ASN A 251 8.89 -2.69 6.47
C ASN A 251 8.68 -3.00 4.98
N ASP A 252 9.66 -2.65 4.13
CA ASP A 252 9.64 -2.98 2.70
C ASP A 252 9.62 -4.50 2.47
N ALA A 253 10.41 -5.26 3.23
CA ALA A 253 10.42 -6.72 3.15
C ALA A 253 9.10 -7.36 3.58
N ILE A 254 8.46 -6.83 4.64
CA ILE A 254 7.15 -7.29 5.12
C ILE A 254 6.07 -6.96 4.08
N GLU A 255 6.07 -5.74 3.54
CA GLU A 255 5.11 -5.31 2.52
C GLU A 255 5.25 -6.15 1.24
N MET A 256 6.47 -6.42 0.79
CA MET A 256 6.72 -7.32 -0.35
C MET A 256 6.22 -8.74 -0.07
N ALA A 257 6.45 -9.28 1.13
CA ALA A 257 5.97 -10.61 1.51
C ALA A 257 4.43 -10.68 1.59
N GLN A 258 3.77 -9.60 2.02
CA GLN A 258 2.31 -9.51 2.05
C GLN A 258 1.70 -9.39 0.65
N ASN A 259 2.25 -8.52 -0.19
CA ASN A 259 1.80 -8.37 -1.58
C ASN A 259 1.95 -9.69 -2.35
N ASP A 260 3.04 -10.42 -2.17
CA ASP A 260 3.22 -11.73 -2.83
C ASP A 260 2.15 -12.73 -2.39
N ARG A 261 1.82 -12.76 -1.09
CA ARG A 261 0.76 -13.62 -0.55
C ARG A 261 -0.63 -13.25 -1.08
N ASP A 262 -0.96 -11.97 -1.14
CA ASP A 262 -2.25 -11.50 -1.65
C ASP A 262 -2.39 -11.75 -3.15
N ILE A 263 -1.32 -11.55 -3.93
CA ILE A 263 -1.25 -11.89 -5.35
C ILE A 263 -1.46 -13.40 -5.55
N GLN A 264 -0.82 -14.24 -4.72
CA GLN A 264 -1.01 -15.68 -4.76
C GLN A 264 -2.47 -16.06 -4.46
N LEU A 265 -3.07 -15.53 -3.40
CA LEU A 265 -4.47 -15.79 -3.04
C LEU A 265 -5.45 -15.39 -4.16
N GLN A 266 -5.25 -14.23 -4.78
CA GLN A 266 -6.08 -13.79 -5.90
C GLN A 266 -5.92 -14.70 -7.12
N THR A 267 -4.68 -15.11 -7.43
CA THR A 267 -4.39 -16.02 -8.54
C THR A 267 -5.06 -17.37 -8.33
N GLU A 268 -5.04 -17.90 -7.10
CA GLU A 268 -5.73 -19.14 -6.76
C GLU A 268 -7.26 -19.00 -6.82
N ALA A 269 -7.82 -17.88 -6.35
CA ALA A 269 -9.25 -17.62 -6.43
C ALA A 269 -9.75 -17.53 -7.89
N ILE A 270 -9.01 -16.84 -8.76
CA ILE A 270 -9.30 -16.77 -10.20
C ILE A 270 -9.23 -18.16 -10.83
N ARG A 271 -8.19 -18.95 -10.50
CA ARG A 271 -8.05 -20.33 -10.98
C ARG A 271 -9.21 -21.21 -10.54
N ASN A 272 -9.59 -21.16 -9.26
CA ASN A 272 -10.71 -21.95 -8.73
C ASN A 272 -12.05 -21.54 -9.36
N LYS A 273 -12.26 -20.25 -9.61
CA LYS A 273 -13.46 -19.76 -10.30
C LYS A 273 -13.53 -20.24 -11.75
N ALA A 274 -12.40 -20.22 -12.47
CA ALA A 274 -12.33 -20.77 -13.83
C ALA A 274 -12.63 -22.27 -13.84
N MET A 275 -12.06 -23.03 -12.89
CA MET A 275 -12.34 -24.46 -12.75
C MET A 275 -13.80 -24.78 -12.42
N VAL A 276 -14.44 -24.03 -11.52
CA VAL A 276 -15.88 -24.18 -11.24
C VAL A 276 -16.68 -24.00 -12.52
N LYS A 277 -16.34 -22.99 -13.31
CA LYS A 277 -17.00 -22.75 -14.59
C LYS A 277 -16.81 -23.93 -15.55
N ASP A 278 -15.57 -24.40 -15.73
CA ASP A 278 -15.28 -25.53 -16.62
C ASP A 278 -16.00 -26.81 -16.18
N LEU A 279 -16.08 -27.08 -14.87
CA LEU A 279 -16.83 -28.22 -14.32
C LEU A 279 -18.34 -28.08 -14.55
N LYS A 280 -18.91 -26.88 -14.39
CA LYS A 280 -20.33 -26.63 -14.73
C LYS A 280 -20.60 -26.82 -16.22
N ASP A 281 -19.69 -26.37 -17.07
CA ASP A 281 -19.80 -26.55 -18.52
C ASP A 281 -19.71 -28.05 -18.89
N ILE A 282 -18.89 -28.85 -18.20
CA ILE A 282 -18.85 -30.32 -18.37
C ILE A 282 -20.15 -30.96 -17.88
N PHE A 283 -20.67 -30.54 -16.72
CA PHE A 283 -21.92 -31.08 -16.17
C PHE A 283 -23.08 -30.90 -17.14
N GLN A 284 -23.21 -29.70 -17.73
CA GLN A 284 -24.23 -29.41 -18.74
C GLN A 284 -24.08 -30.21 -20.04
N GLU A 285 -22.86 -30.66 -20.35
CA GLU A 285 -22.61 -31.52 -21.52
C GLU A 285 -23.02 -32.98 -21.24
N PHE A 286 -22.93 -33.41 -19.97
CA PHE A 286 -23.35 -34.74 -19.54
C PHE A 286 -24.88 -34.84 -19.42
N ASP A 287 -25.51 -33.76 -18.97
CA ASP A 287 -26.97 -33.63 -18.76
C ASP A 287 -27.68 -33.47 -20.11
N ARG A 288 -28.04 -34.60 -20.73
CA ARG A 288 -28.65 -34.63 -22.06
C ARG A 288 -30.11 -34.20 -22.05
N ASP A 289 -30.82 -34.48 -20.96
CA ASP A 289 -32.25 -34.19 -20.82
C ASP A 289 -32.52 -32.83 -20.15
N GLN A 290 -31.46 -32.15 -19.68
CA GLN A 290 -31.47 -30.83 -19.03
C GLN A 290 -32.34 -30.79 -17.77
N ASN A 291 -32.44 -31.91 -17.07
CA ASN A 291 -33.23 -32.02 -15.86
C ASN A 291 -32.50 -31.43 -14.62
N GLY A 292 -31.20 -31.12 -14.73
CA GLY A 292 -30.38 -30.56 -13.67
C GLY A 292 -29.71 -31.60 -12.75
N THR A 293 -29.85 -32.89 -13.04
CA THR A 293 -29.19 -34.01 -12.37
C THR A 293 -28.52 -34.93 -13.40
N LEU A 294 -27.49 -35.69 -12.99
CA LEU A 294 -26.86 -36.68 -13.86
C LEU A 294 -27.18 -38.07 -13.34
N THR A 295 -27.87 -38.86 -14.15
CA THR A 295 -28.05 -40.27 -13.86
C THR A 295 -26.74 -41.04 -14.09
N ARG A 296 -26.60 -42.20 -13.45
CA ARG A 296 -25.45 -43.09 -13.65
C ARG A 296 -25.19 -43.39 -15.12
N GLN A 297 -26.24 -43.56 -15.91
CA GLN A 297 -26.12 -43.90 -17.32
C GLN A 297 -25.60 -42.73 -18.16
N GLU A 298 -26.10 -41.52 -17.93
CA GLU A 298 -25.63 -40.30 -18.60
C GLU A 298 -24.16 -40.00 -18.26
N PHE A 299 -23.80 -40.17 -16.99
CA PHE A 299 -22.43 -40.00 -16.55
C PHE A 299 -21.49 -41.01 -17.24
N MET A 300 -21.86 -42.29 -17.32
CA MET A 300 -21.03 -43.30 -17.99
C MET A 300 -20.90 -43.05 -19.48
N ASP A 301 -22.01 -42.72 -20.15
CA ASP A 301 -22.00 -42.42 -21.58
C ASP A 301 -21.04 -41.26 -21.90
N ALA A 302 -21.03 -40.23 -21.06
CA ALA A 302 -20.12 -39.09 -21.20
C ALA A 302 -18.68 -39.42 -20.77
N TRP A 303 -18.50 -40.30 -19.77
CA TRP A 303 -17.18 -40.74 -19.30
C TRP A 303 -16.39 -41.56 -20.34
N HIS A 304 -17.08 -42.20 -21.29
CA HIS A 304 -16.45 -42.87 -22.42
C HIS A 304 -16.00 -41.91 -23.54
N ASN A 305 -16.34 -40.61 -23.46
CA ASN A 305 -15.90 -39.62 -24.44
C ASN A 305 -14.42 -39.23 -24.18
N PRO A 306 -13.50 -39.43 -25.16
CA PRO A 306 -12.09 -39.10 -24.99
C PRO A 306 -11.82 -37.59 -24.76
N GLU A 307 -12.67 -36.69 -25.26
CA GLU A 307 -12.52 -35.24 -25.03
C GLU A 307 -12.77 -34.86 -23.56
N VAL A 308 -13.77 -35.48 -22.96
CA VAL A 308 -14.12 -35.33 -21.54
C VAL A 308 -12.97 -35.80 -20.65
N LEU A 309 -12.39 -36.97 -20.94
CA LEU A 309 -11.24 -37.51 -20.20
C LEU A 309 -10.00 -36.59 -20.27
N VAL A 310 -9.78 -35.91 -21.40
CA VAL A 310 -8.70 -34.93 -21.55
C VAL A 310 -8.96 -33.65 -20.73
N ARG A 311 -10.22 -33.19 -20.65
CA ARG A 311 -10.61 -32.05 -19.80
C ARG A 311 -10.46 -32.36 -18.32
N PHE A 312 -10.89 -33.54 -17.86
CA PHE A 312 -10.69 -33.98 -16.47
C PHE A 312 -9.20 -34.11 -16.10
N ARG A 313 -8.37 -34.59 -17.02
CA ARG A 313 -6.91 -34.63 -16.84
C ARG A 313 -6.30 -33.22 -16.74
N HIS A 314 -6.77 -32.27 -17.54
CA HIS A 314 -6.36 -30.86 -17.43
C HIS A 314 -6.79 -30.22 -16.11
N LEU A 315 -7.92 -30.65 -15.54
CA LEU A 315 -8.39 -30.21 -14.23
C LEU A 315 -7.59 -30.83 -13.07
N GLY A 316 -6.73 -31.81 -13.34
CA GLY A 316 -5.89 -32.50 -12.34
C GLY A 316 -6.60 -33.66 -11.65
N VAL A 317 -7.68 -34.18 -12.23
CA VAL A 317 -8.37 -35.39 -11.78
C VAL A 317 -7.84 -36.55 -12.61
N GLU A 318 -7.11 -37.48 -12.00
CA GLU A 318 -6.66 -38.69 -12.68
C GLU A 318 -7.86 -39.58 -13.03
N PRO A 319 -7.88 -40.22 -14.22
CA PRO A 319 -8.99 -41.07 -14.62
C PRO A 319 -9.00 -42.35 -13.77
N VAL A 320 -9.85 -42.35 -12.75
CA VAL A 320 -10.29 -43.55 -12.04
C VAL A 320 -11.40 -44.22 -12.87
N ASP A 321 -11.67 -45.49 -12.62
CA ASP A 321 -12.86 -46.18 -13.14
C ASP A 321 -14.14 -45.32 -12.92
N GLY A 322 -14.94 -45.17 -13.98
CA GLY A 322 -16.10 -44.28 -14.01
C GLY A 322 -17.15 -44.65 -12.97
N HIS A 323 -17.35 -45.96 -12.71
CA HIS A 323 -18.27 -46.45 -11.68
C HIS A 323 -17.82 -46.04 -10.29
N SER A 324 -16.52 -46.21 -10.01
CA SER A 324 -15.92 -45.79 -8.76
C SER A 324 -16.04 -44.27 -8.58
N LEU A 325 -15.88 -43.48 -9.64
CA LEU A 325 -16.02 -42.02 -9.59
C LEU A 325 -17.47 -41.56 -9.38
N PHE A 326 -18.44 -42.14 -10.08
CA PHE A 326 -19.85 -41.78 -9.87
C PHE A 326 -20.26 -42.03 -8.41
N GLU A 327 -19.91 -43.19 -7.87
CA GLU A 327 -20.15 -43.52 -6.45
C GLU A 327 -19.35 -42.65 -5.45
N MET A 328 -18.32 -41.94 -5.92
CA MET A 328 -17.58 -40.96 -5.11
C MET A 328 -18.25 -39.59 -5.10
N LEU A 329 -18.89 -39.23 -6.22
CA LEU A 329 -19.54 -37.94 -6.39
C LEU A 329 -20.93 -37.95 -5.72
N ASP A 330 -21.62 -39.10 -5.71
CA ASP A 330 -22.96 -39.30 -5.13
C ASP A 330 -22.89 -39.38 -3.60
N ILE A 331 -23.13 -38.24 -2.94
CA ILE A 331 -23.08 -38.14 -1.47
C ILE A 331 -24.48 -38.41 -0.86
N SER A 332 -25.53 -37.97 -1.53
CA SER A 332 -26.96 -38.22 -1.22
C SER A 332 -27.29 -39.71 -1.17
N GLY A 333 -26.65 -40.51 -2.02
CA GLY A 333 -26.92 -41.92 -2.22
C GLY A 333 -28.28 -42.18 -2.84
N ASP A 334 -28.71 -41.29 -3.74
CA ASP A 334 -29.94 -41.38 -4.54
C ASP A 334 -29.69 -41.82 -6.00
N ASP A 335 -28.45 -42.15 -6.34
CA ASP A 335 -28.01 -42.62 -7.67
C ASP A 335 -28.18 -41.57 -8.79
N GLU A 336 -28.32 -40.30 -8.39
CA GLU A 336 -28.30 -39.10 -9.23
C GLU A 336 -27.24 -38.13 -8.71
N LEU A 337 -26.60 -37.35 -9.59
CA LEU A 337 -25.66 -36.30 -9.17
C LEU A 337 -26.22 -34.93 -9.46
N ASP A 338 -26.35 -34.10 -8.45
CA ASP A 338 -26.63 -32.68 -8.68
C ASP A 338 -25.36 -31.90 -9.05
N ILE A 339 -25.55 -30.69 -9.58
CA ILE A 339 -24.44 -29.84 -10.02
C ILE A 339 -23.50 -29.43 -8.88
N ASP A 340 -24.02 -29.27 -7.68
CA ASP A 340 -23.26 -28.83 -6.52
C ASP A 340 -22.43 -29.99 -5.94
N GLU A 341 -22.97 -31.21 -5.92
CA GLU A 341 -22.29 -32.47 -5.61
C GLU A 341 -21.15 -32.71 -6.59
N PHE A 342 -21.44 -32.66 -7.89
CA PHE A 342 -20.43 -32.84 -8.95
C PHE A 342 -19.29 -31.81 -8.82
N VAL A 343 -19.60 -30.51 -8.76
CA VAL A 343 -18.57 -29.45 -8.69
C VAL A 343 -17.80 -29.52 -7.38
N THR A 344 -18.48 -29.67 -6.24
CA THR A 344 -17.83 -29.69 -4.92
C THR A 344 -16.90 -30.88 -4.79
N MET A 345 -17.33 -32.05 -5.26
CA MET A 345 -16.55 -33.28 -5.14
C MET A 345 -15.41 -33.34 -6.16
N CYS A 346 -15.56 -32.82 -7.37
CA CYS A 346 -14.44 -32.68 -8.31
C CYS A 346 -13.36 -31.70 -7.80
N LEU A 347 -13.76 -30.58 -7.16
CA LEU A 347 -12.82 -29.66 -6.53
C LEU A 347 -12.10 -30.28 -5.32
N ARG A 348 -12.80 -31.09 -4.52
CA ARG A 348 -12.20 -31.80 -3.38
C ARG A 348 -11.31 -32.96 -3.83
N ALA A 349 -11.69 -33.71 -4.85
CA ALA A 349 -10.91 -34.79 -5.42
C ALA A 349 -9.52 -34.31 -5.88
N LYS A 350 -9.43 -33.09 -6.42
CA LYS A 350 -8.15 -32.44 -6.78
C LYS A 350 -7.22 -32.22 -5.59
N THR A 351 -7.74 -31.95 -4.39
CA THR A 351 -6.92 -31.75 -3.18
C THR A 351 -6.39 -33.07 -2.61
N LEU A 352 -6.98 -34.20 -2.99
CA LEU A 352 -6.58 -35.54 -2.59
C LEU A 352 -5.59 -36.09 -3.62
N THR A 353 -4.36 -35.54 -3.65
CA THR A 353 -3.30 -35.91 -4.62
C THR A 353 -2.76 -37.34 -4.48
N ARG A 354 -3.39 -38.21 -3.68
CA ARG A 354 -3.01 -39.63 -3.51
C ARG A 354 -4.24 -40.54 -3.62
N PRO A 355 -4.23 -41.55 -4.52
CA PRO A 355 -5.35 -42.49 -4.70
C PRO A 355 -5.75 -43.27 -3.43
N VAL A 356 -4.80 -43.47 -2.50
CA VAL A 356 -5.01 -44.23 -1.24
C VAL A 356 -5.85 -43.45 -0.22
N ASP A 357 -5.71 -42.13 -0.16
CA ASP A 357 -6.48 -41.28 0.75
C ASP A 357 -7.94 -41.14 0.27
N LEU A 358 -8.16 -41.24 -1.04
CA LEU A 358 -9.47 -41.18 -1.66
C LEU A 358 -10.34 -42.40 -1.29
N GLN A 359 -9.81 -43.61 -1.37
CA GLN A 359 -10.55 -44.83 -0.98
C GLN A 359 -10.89 -44.88 0.51
N SER A 360 -9.95 -44.49 1.38
CA SER A 360 -10.18 -44.50 2.83
C SER A 360 -11.25 -43.48 3.26
N PHE A 361 -11.30 -42.33 2.59
CA PHE A 361 -12.31 -41.29 2.81
C PHE A 361 -13.72 -41.77 2.43
N ILE A 362 -13.89 -42.40 1.25
CA ILE A 362 -15.18 -42.97 0.80
C ILE A 362 -15.68 -44.00 1.80
N GLN A 363 -14.79 -44.87 2.26
CA GLN A 363 -15.15 -45.96 3.17
C GLN A 363 -15.59 -45.41 4.54
N GLN A 364 -15.00 -44.29 4.99
CA GLN A 364 -15.43 -43.58 6.20
C GLN A 364 -16.79 -42.89 6.00
N GLY A 365 -17.00 -42.21 4.86
CA GLY A 365 -18.27 -41.57 4.51
C GLY A 365 -19.44 -42.57 4.48
N ARG A 366 -19.26 -43.70 3.79
CA ARG A 366 -20.27 -44.78 3.74
C ARG A 366 -20.59 -45.34 5.13
N ARG A 367 -19.57 -45.61 5.94
CA ARG A 367 -19.77 -46.09 7.33
C ARG A 367 -20.56 -45.09 8.16
N HIS A 368 -20.31 -43.80 7.98
CA HIS A 368 -21.02 -42.75 8.69
C HIS A 368 -22.48 -42.63 8.25
N ASN A 369 -22.74 -42.65 6.94
CA ASN A 369 -24.10 -42.58 6.39
C ASN A 369 -24.93 -43.83 6.76
N ASP A 370 -24.35 -45.03 6.68
CA ASP A 370 -25.00 -46.27 7.12
C ASP A 370 -25.31 -46.27 8.62
N PHE A 371 -24.47 -45.63 9.43
CA PHE A 371 -24.72 -45.46 10.85
C PHE A 371 -25.93 -44.54 11.08
N ILE A 372 -25.99 -43.40 10.39
CA ILE A 372 -27.10 -42.44 10.48
C ILE A 372 -28.41 -43.07 10.01
N ARG A 373 -28.45 -43.74 8.84
CA ARG A 373 -29.66 -44.42 8.34
C ARG A 373 -30.17 -45.46 9.33
N ARG A 374 -29.27 -46.22 9.99
CA ARG A 374 -29.65 -47.17 11.04
C ARG A 374 -30.21 -46.50 12.29
N GLN A 375 -29.72 -45.33 12.68
CA GLN A 375 -30.28 -44.57 13.80
C GLN A 375 -31.67 -44.01 13.48
N ILE A 376 -31.85 -43.46 12.27
CA ILE A 376 -33.15 -42.95 11.80
C ILE A 376 -34.19 -44.08 11.77
N ALA A 377 -33.85 -45.25 11.22
CA ALA A 377 -34.75 -46.40 11.17
C ALA A 377 -35.07 -47.00 12.56
N ARG A 378 -34.21 -46.78 13.56
CA ARG A 378 -34.49 -47.14 14.97
C ARG A 378 -35.43 -46.13 15.62
N LEU A 379 -35.22 -44.83 15.37
CA LEU A 379 -36.10 -43.77 15.86
C LEU A 379 -37.50 -43.90 15.28
N GLN A 380 -37.64 -44.16 13.98
CA GLN A 380 -38.94 -44.40 13.34
C GLN A 380 -39.69 -45.57 13.98
N ARG A 381 -39.02 -46.72 14.18
CA ARG A 381 -39.63 -47.86 14.86
C ARG A 381 -40.03 -47.57 16.31
N ASN A 382 -39.22 -46.80 17.04
CA ASN A 382 -39.56 -46.40 18.40
C ASN A 382 -40.75 -45.45 18.45
N ILE A 383 -40.88 -44.56 17.46
CA ILE A 383 -42.02 -43.67 17.30
C ILE A 383 -43.27 -44.47 16.96
N GLU A 384 -43.21 -45.40 15.99
CA GLU A 384 -44.34 -46.27 15.61
C GLU A 384 -44.82 -47.14 16.77
N ASN A 385 -43.90 -47.74 17.53
CA ASN A 385 -44.23 -48.52 18.72
C ASN A 385 -44.80 -47.63 19.84
N GLY A 386 -44.34 -46.38 19.96
CA GLY A 386 -44.87 -45.39 20.89
C GLY A 386 -46.29 -44.97 20.55
N VAL A 387 -46.58 -44.73 19.26
CA VAL A 387 -47.92 -44.38 18.76
C VAL A 387 -48.88 -45.56 18.92
N GLY A 388 -48.46 -46.79 18.62
CA GLY A 388 -49.28 -47.99 18.83
C GLY A 388 -49.60 -48.27 20.30
N ASN A 389 -48.69 -47.93 21.22
CA ASN A 389 -48.94 -48.02 22.68
C ASN A 389 -49.91 -46.94 23.19
N VAL A 390 -49.93 -45.76 22.56
CA VAL A 390 -50.89 -44.70 22.91
C VAL A 390 -52.30 -45.03 22.40
N ASP A 391 -52.42 -45.58 21.20
CA ASP A 391 -53.71 -46.02 20.64
C ASP A 391 -54.31 -47.20 21.42
N SER A 392 -53.48 -48.14 21.87
CA SER A 392 -53.91 -49.25 22.72
C SER A 392 -54.27 -48.82 24.16
N ALA A 393 -53.63 -47.77 24.69
CA ALA A 393 -53.99 -47.17 25.97
C ALA A 393 -55.31 -46.36 25.92
N MET A 394 -55.69 -45.80 24.77
CA MET A 394 -56.98 -45.11 24.59
C MET A 394 -58.15 -46.07 24.26
N GLY A 395 -57.87 -47.36 24.02
CA GLY A 395 -58.82 -48.34 23.48
C GLY A 395 -59.28 -49.47 24.42
N SER A 396 -59.51 -49.23 25.72
CA SER A 396 -60.35 -50.14 26.54
C SER A 396 -60.86 -49.53 27.85
N PRO A 397 -62.18 -49.40 28.06
CA PRO A 397 -62.78 -48.93 29.31
C PRO A 397 -63.17 -50.12 30.21
N HIS A 398 -62.78 -50.14 31.50
CA HIS A 398 -63.48 -50.93 32.52
C HIS A 398 -63.36 -50.25 33.90
N GLY A 399 -64.32 -49.37 34.20
CA GLY A 399 -64.63 -48.93 35.56
C GLY A 399 -65.71 -49.84 36.18
N ARG A 400 -65.34 -50.54 37.27
CA ARG A 400 -66.25 -51.27 38.16
C ARG A 400 -67.02 -50.28 39.07
N GLY A 401 -68.35 -50.40 39.06
CA GLY A 401 -69.27 -50.13 40.19
C GLY A 401 -70.36 -51.20 40.06
N ASP A 402 -70.93 -51.85 41.07
CA ASP A 402 -71.19 -51.55 42.47
C ASP A 402 -71.41 -52.90 43.19
N LYS A 403 -71.30 -52.92 44.53
CA LYS A 403 -72.48 -53.00 45.43
C LYS A 403 -72.09 -53.34 46.89
N LEU A 404 -72.35 -52.35 47.76
CA LEU A 404 -72.86 -52.54 49.12
C LEU A 404 -74.13 -53.42 49.07
N GLY A 405 -74.55 -54.20 50.06
CA GLY A 405 -74.24 -54.34 51.48
C GLY A 405 -75.38 -55.17 52.13
N TYR A 406 -75.44 -55.16 53.46
CA TYR A 406 -76.30 -55.89 54.41
C TYR A 406 -75.65 -57.17 55.00
N LYS A 407 -75.70 -57.42 56.31
CA LYS A 407 -76.61 -56.93 57.35
C LYS A 407 -75.99 -57.21 58.74
N THR A 408 -76.30 -56.30 59.68
CA THR A 408 -76.61 -56.51 61.13
C THR A 408 -75.83 -57.52 61.94
#